data_AF-A0A962ADG4-F1
#
_entry.id   AF-A0A962ADG4-F1
#
_cell.length_a   1.000
_cell.length_b   1.000
_cell.length_c   1.000
_cell.angle_alpha   90.00
_cell.angle_beta   90.00
_cell.angle_gamma   90.00
#
_symmetry.space_group_name_H-M   'P 1'
#
loop_
_entity.id
_entity.type
_entity.pdbx_description
1 polymer ?
#
loop_
_entity_poly.entity_id
_entity_poly.type
_entity_poly.pdbx_seq_one_letter_code
_entity_poly.pdbx_strand_id
1 'polypeptide(L)'
;DRDGKMQLESLAQSGFDPLSRTCRFMLTEEAHHMFVGETGVGRTIQRTCEAMKAAGIEDPFAIDKIRALGVIDLPTIQKKLNLHYSLTLDLFGAEISTNSANFYNAGLKGRFGETKIDDDHVLTNAVYPVLKLVDGKIAKVDEPALTALNMRLRDDYSEDCAKGVERWNRIIQKEGVNFRLELPHVAFNRKIGEFRNVNVTPKGLILGDADWAKVRDDYLPSSSDGEYLNSLMTGHFGVGEYAGWIAAPKVGIDNKPGDFEYVRIAA
;
A
#
# COMPACT_ATOMS: atom_id res chain seq x y z
N ASP A 1 2.12 -0.02 8.68
CA ASP A 1 1.13 0.99 9.11
C ASP A 1 -0.28 0.66 8.66
N ARG A 2 -0.62 0.70 7.36
CA ARG A 2 -2.03 0.47 6.95
C ARG A 2 -2.58 -0.93 7.26
N ASP A 3 -1.76 -1.99 7.19
CA ASP A 3 -2.15 -3.30 7.75
C ASP A 3 -2.34 -3.20 9.27
N GLY A 4 -1.40 -2.59 9.99
CA GLY A 4 -1.51 -2.27 11.42
C GLY A 4 -2.84 -1.61 11.78
N LYS A 5 -3.27 -0.58 11.03
CA LYS A 5 -4.61 0.02 11.16
C LYS A 5 -5.72 -1.03 11.07
N MET A 6 -5.71 -1.91 10.05
CA MET A 6 -6.75 -2.93 9.89
C MET A 6 -6.75 -3.94 11.03
N GLN A 7 -5.57 -4.38 11.46
CA GLN A 7 -5.43 -5.31 12.58
C GLN A 7 -5.89 -4.67 13.89
N LEU A 8 -5.44 -3.44 14.18
CA LEU A 8 -5.81 -2.69 15.39
C LEU A 8 -7.30 -2.39 15.42
N GLU A 9 -7.91 -2.02 14.30
CA GLU A 9 -9.35 -1.77 14.25
C GLU A 9 -10.14 -3.06 14.49
N SER A 10 -9.71 -4.19 13.93
CA SER A 10 -10.32 -5.50 14.23
C SER A 10 -10.21 -5.87 15.71
N LEU A 11 -9.06 -5.60 16.34
CA LEU A 11 -8.81 -5.85 17.76
C LEU A 11 -9.52 -4.82 18.67
N ALA A 12 -9.83 -3.62 18.16
CA ALA A 12 -10.68 -2.65 18.83
C ALA A 12 -12.15 -3.13 18.96
N GLN A 13 -12.50 -4.25 18.32
CA GLN A 13 -13.79 -4.93 18.50
C GLN A 13 -13.71 -6.14 19.45
N SER A 14 -12.56 -6.34 20.11
CA SER A 14 -12.38 -7.45 21.06
C SER A 14 -13.31 -7.34 22.26
N GLY A 15 -13.87 -8.47 22.70
CA GLY A 15 -14.58 -8.62 23.97
C GLY A 15 -13.65 -8.54 25.19
N PHE A 16 -12.32 -8.66 25.00
CA PHE A 16 -11.35 -8.32 26.03
C PHE A 16 -11.11 -6.80 26.04
N ASP A 17 -11.94 -6.10 26.82
CA ASP A 17 -12.01 -4.63 26.84
C ASP A 17 -10.64 -3.89 27.00
N PRO A 18 -9.69 -4.37 27.84
CA PRO A 18 -8.38 -3.72 27.94
C PRO A 18 -7.63 -3.66 26.60
N LEU A 19 -7.63 -4.75 25.82
CA LEU A 19 -7.03 -4.79 24.49
C LEU A 19 -7.78 -3.86 23.52
N SER A 20 -9.12 -3.94 23.52
CA SER A 20 -9.97 -3.11 22.67
C SER A 20 -9.67 -1.62 22.84
N ARG A 21 -9.63 -1.14 24.09
CA ARG A 21 -9.35 0.27 24.42
C ARG A 21 -7.92 0.68 24.07
N THR A 22 -6.93 -0.18 24.29
CA THR A 22 -5.55 0.08 23.86
C THR A 22 -5.47 0.26 22.35
N CYS A 23 -6.07 -0.66 21.57
CA CYS A 23 -6.06 -0.55 20.11
C CYS A 23 -6.78 0.71 19.60
N ARG A 24 -7.88 1.13 20.25
CA ARG A 24 -8.57 2.40 19.91
C ARG A 24 -7.67 3.61 20.09
N PHE A 25 -6.85 3.65 21.13
CA PHE A 25 -5.88 4.72 21.34
C PHE A 25 -4.78 4.69 20.26
N MET A 26 -4.18 3.51 20.01
CA MET A 26 -3.12 3.35 19.00
C MET A 26 -3.59 3.78 17.59
N LEU A 27 -4.86 3.58 17.26
CA LEU A 27 -5.43 4.05 15.98
C LEU A 27 -5.37 5.57 15.81
N THR A 28 -5.33 6.34 16.90
CA THR A 28 -5.15 7.81 16.82
C THR A 28 -3.73 8.17 16.39
N GLU A 29 -2.74 7.37 16.79
CA GLU A 29 -1.33 7.53 16.43
C GLU A 29 -1.07 7.02 15.01
N GLU A 30 -1.67 5.88 14.65
CA GLU A 30 -1.55 5.24 13.33
C GLU A 30 -1.99 6.19 12.19
N ALA A 31 -2.95 7.07 12.45
CA ALA A 31 -3.36 8.11 11.50
C ALA A 31 -2.20 9.03 11.10
N HIS A 32 -1.29 9.35 12.04
CA HIS A 32 -0.11 10.16 11.76
C HIS A 32 0.89 9.42 10.87
N HIS A 33 1.14 8.13 11.13
CA HIS A 33 2.04 7.33 10.29
C HIS A 33 1.52 7.24 8.85
N MET A 34 0.20 7.03 8.71
CA MET A 34 -0.45 7.00 7.40
C MET A 34 -0.34 8.33 6.67
N PHE A 35 -0.46 9.46 7.39
CA PHE A 35 -0.23 10.79 6.84
C PHE A 35 1.22 10.97 6.36
N VAL A 36 2.21 10.55 7.14
CA VAL A 36 3.63 10.65 6.77
C VAL A 36 3.91 9.88 5.47
N GLY A 37 3.48 8.61 5.39
CA GLY A 37 3.70 7.78 4.20
C GLY A 37 2.99 8.33 2.96
N GLU A 38 1.71 8.70 3.09
CA GLU A 38 0.92 9.21 1.98
C GLU A 38 1.46 10.54 1.43
N THR A 39 1.78 11.49 2.32
CA THR A 39 2.26 12.80 1.90
C THR A 39 3.71 12.76 1.41
N GLY A 40 4.56 11.90 1.98
CA GLY A 40 5.93 11.69 1.52
C GLY A 40 5.98 11.18 0.07
N VAL A 41 5.20 10.15 -0.26
CA VAL A 41 5.08 9.66 -1.64
C VAL A 41 4.45 10.72 -2.54
N GLY A 42 3.39 11.40 -2.08
CA GLY A 42 2.75 12.48 -2.84
C GLY A 42 3.71 13.62 -3.21
N ARG A 43 4.61 14.01 -2.31
CA ARG A 43 5.65 15.03 -2.55
C ARG A 43 6.74 14.56 -3.51
N THR A 44 7.06 13.27 -3.49
CA THR A 44 8.01 12.65 -4.45
C THR A 44 7.43 12.65 -5.86
N ILE A 45 6.15 12.29 -5.99
CA ILE A 45 5.40 12.35 -7.25
C ILE A 45 5.33 13.79 -7.75
N GLN A 46 4.93 14.73 -6.89
CA GLN A 46 4.86 16.15 -7.24
C GLN A 46 6.20 16.65 -7.80
N ARG A 47 7.30 16.38 -7.08
CA ARG A 47 8.63 16.82 -7.49
C ARG A 47 9.05 16.28 -8.84
N THR A 48 8.71 15.02 -9.12
CA THR A 48 8.99 14.36 -10.40
C THR A 48 8.21 15.02 -11.53
N CYS A 49 6.91 15.23 -11.36
CA CYS A 49 6.08 15.90 -12.36
C CYS A 49 6.54 17.36 -12.62
N GLU A 50 6.90 18.10 -11.56
CA GLU A 50 7.46 19.45 -11.67
C GLU A 50 8.78 19.46 -12.46
N ALA A 51 9.67 18.51 -12.20
CA ALA A 51 10.94 18.37 -12.92
C ALA A 51 10.72 18.05 -14.41
N MET A 52 9.82 17.11 -14.70
CA MET A 52 9.44 16.76 -16.08
C MET A 52 8.91 17.97 -16.83
N LYS A 53 7.98 18.71 -16.23
CA LYS A 53 7.38 19.92 -16.82
C LYS A 53 8.42 21.00 -17.09
N ALA A 54 9.32 21.26 -16.13
CA ALA A 54 10.39 22.24 -16.29
C ALA A 54 11.37 21.85 -17.42
N ALA A 55 11.60 20.56 -17.62
CA ALA A 55 12.47 20.03 -18.66
C ALA A 55 11.76 19.78 -20.02
N GLY A 56 10.44 20.02 -20.11
CA GLY A 56 9.67 19.74 -21.33
C GLY A 56 9.57 18.24 -21.68
N ILE A 57 9.63 17.36 -20.68
CA ILE A 57 9.49 15.91 -20.87
C ILE A 57 8.01 15.54 -20.73
N GLU A 58 7.36 15.19 -21.83
CA GLU A 58 5.95 14.79 -21.85
C GLU A 58 5.73 13.29 -21.60
N ASP A 59 6.68 12.44 -22.04
CA ASP A 59 6.58 10.99 -21.90
C ASP A 59 7.01 10.54 -20.48
N PRO A 60 6.09 10.03 -19.64
CA PRO A 60 6.42 9.55 -18.30
C PRO A 60 7.27 8.28 -18.30
N PHE A 61 7.42 7.63 -19.45
CA PHE A 61 8.27 6.44 -19.63
C PHE A 61 9.66 6.78 -20.17
N ALA A 62 10.01 8.05 -20.35
CA ALA A 62 11.37 8.49 -20.69
C ALA A 62 12.31 8.43 -19.48
N ILE A 63 12.44 7.24 -18.88
CA ILE A 63 13.08 6.98 -17.58
C ILE A 63 14.47 7.62 -17.49
N ASP A 64 15.36 7.38 -18.46
CA ASP A 64 16.73 7.91 -18.41
C ASP A 64 16.78 9.44 -18.38
N LYS A 65 15.90 10.10 -19.14
CA LYS A 65 15.80 11.57 -19.17
C LYS A 65 15.28 12.11 -17.85
N ILE A 66 14.30 11.45 -17.26
CA ILE A 66 13.70 11.83 -15.98
C ILE A 66 14.73 11.63 -14.85
N ARG A 67 15.41 10.48 -14.83
CA ARG A 67 16.42 10.15 -13.83
C ARG A 67 17.63 11.07 -13.87
N ALA A 68 18.00 11.57 -15.06
CA ALA A 68 19.05 12.58 -15.22
C ALA A 68 18.72 13.92 -14.51
N LEU A 69 17.45 14.18 -14.17
CA LEU A 69 17.03 15.34 -13.37
C LEU A 69 17.17 15.12 -11.86
N GLY A 70 17.62 13.94 -11.42
CA GLY A 70 17.77 13.60 -10.00
C GLY A 70 16.45 13.38 -9.26
N VAL A 71 15.40 12.93 -9.96
CA VAL A 71 14.07 12.61 -9.41
C VAL A 71 13.69 11.15 -9.70
N ILE A 72 12.73 10.62 -8.95
CA ILE A 72 12.29 9.23 -9.09
C ILE A 72 11.18 9.14 -10.15
N ASP A 73 11.46 8.49 -11.28
CA ASP A 73 10.48 8.32 -12.36
C ASP A 73 9.18 7.60 -11.91
N LEU A 74 8.05 8.01 -12.49
CA LEU A 74 6.72 7.48 -12.13
C LEU A 74 6.59 5.96 -12.33
N PRO A 75 7.17 5.33 -13.39
CA PRO A 75 7.21 3.87 -13.50
C PRO A 75 7.90 3.18 -12.32
N THR A 76 9.01 3.72 -11.82
CA THR A 76 9.70 3.17 -10.64
C THR A 76 8.88 3.32 -9.36
N ILE A 77 8.15 4.44 -9.22
CA ILE A 77 7.18 4.62 -8.13
C ILE A 77 6.07 3.56 -8.22
N GLN A 78 5.55 3.26 -9.42
CA GLN A 78 4.58 2.18 -9.64
C GLN A 78 5.14 0.82 -9.25
N LYS A 79 6.39 0.50 -9.59
CA LYS A 79 7.05 -0.75 -9.19
C LYS A 79 7.17 -0.87 -7.67
N LYS A 80 7.54 0.22 -6.97
CA LYS A 80 7.57 0.25 -5.50
C LYS A 80 6.18 0.07 -4.88
N LEU A 81 5.16 0.72 -5.45
CA LEU A 81 3.77 0.51 -5.07
C LEU A 81 3.39 -0.97 -5.21
N ASN A 82 3.65 -1.58 -6.37
CA ASN A 82 3.38 -2.99 -6.62
C ASN A 82 4.02 -3.90 -5.57
N LEU A 83 5.31 -3.68 -5.30
CA LEU A 83 6.07 -4.46 -4.33
C LEU A 83 5.48 -4.33 -2.92
N HIS A 84 5.36 -3.11 -2.39
CA HIS A 84 4.94 -2.92 -1.01
C HIS A 84 3.48 -3.29 -0.77
N TYR A 85 2.59 -3.04 -1.74
CA TYR A 85 1.21 -3.49 -1.67
C TYR A 85 1.13 -5.03 -1.60
N SER A 86 1.75 -5.74 -2.56
CA SER A 86 1.69 -7.20 -2.62
C SER A 86 2.31 -7.89 -1.40
N LEU A 87 3.46 -7.40 -0.92
CA LEU A 87 4.07 -7.89 0.32
C LEU A 87 3.16 -7.69 1.54
N THR A 88 2.43 -6.57 1.59
CA THR A 88 1.52 -6.28 2.70
C THR A 88 0.28 -7.19 2.66
N LEU A 89 -0.20 -7.59 1.48
CA LEU A 89 -1.33 -8.53 1.38
C LEU A 89 -1.04 -9.86 2.09
N ASP A 90 0.21 -10.32 2.09
CA ASP A 90 0.61 -11.57 2.75
C ASP A 90 0.50 -11.50 4.27
N LEU A 91 0.54 -10.31 4.89
CA LEU A 91 0.38 -10.14 6.34
C LEU A 91 -1.01 -10.54 6.85
N PHE A 92 -2.02 -10.53 5.98
CA PHE A 92 -3.38 -10.97 6.32
C PHE A 92 -3.53 -12.50 6.39
N GLY A 93 -2.50 -13.26 6.03
CA GLY A 93 -2.51 -14.73 6.12
C GLY A 93 -3.20 -15.42 4.93
N ALA A 94 -3.53 -16.70 5.09
CA ALA A 94 -4.29 -17.44 4.07
C ALA A 94 -5.73 -16.90 3.98
N GLU A 95 -6.29 -16.91 2.78
CA GLU A 95 -7.66 -16.43 2.49
C GLU A 95 -8.71 -17.18 3.32
N ILE A 96 -8.50 -18.50 3.49
CA ILE A 96 -9.32 -19.40 4.30
C ILE A 96 -8.54 -19.87 5.53
N SER A 97 -9.08 -19.66 6.72
CA SER A 97 -8.41 -19.96 8.00
C SER A 97 -9.41 -20.35 9.09
N THR A 98 -9.21 -21.51 9.70
CA THR A 98 -9.97 -21.92 10.89
C THR A 98 -9.57 -21.12 12.12
N ASN A 99 -8.32 -20.63 12.19
CA ASN A 99 -7.86 -19.79 13.29
C ASN A 99 -8.58 -18.43 13.30
N SER A 100 -8.83 -17.81 12.14
CA SER A 100 -9.59 -16.55 12.10
C SER A 100 -11.04 -16.76 12.56
N ALA A 101 -11.66 -17.88 12.17
CA ALA A 101 -12.99 -18.26 12.64
C ALA A 101 -13.01 -18.42 14.17
N ASN A 102 -12.02 -19.12 14.74
CA ASN A 102 -11.91 -19.33 16.18
C ASN A 102 -11.75 -18.01 16.95
N PHE A 103 -10.94 -17.08 16.46
CA PHE A 103 -10.77 -15.78 17.10
C PHE A 103 -12.06 -14.95 17.10
N TYR A 104 -12.82 -14.98 16.01
CA TYR A 104 -14.09 -14.28 15.94
C TYR A 104 -15.13 -14.88 16.88
N ASN A 105 -15.32 -16.21 16.84
CA ASN A 105 -16.27 -16.92 17.70
C ASN A 105 -15.95 -16.79 19.19
N ALA A 106 -14.66 -16.68 19.55
CA ALA A 106 -14.23 -16.43 20.91
C ALA A 106 -14.35 -14.96 21.34
N GLY A 107 -14.82 -14.07 20.46
CA GLY A 107 -14.90 -12.63 20.69
C GLY A 107 -13.54 -11.95 20.81
N LEU A 108 -12.46 -12.55 20.34
CA LEU A 108 -11.10 -12.01 20.48
C LEU A 108 -10.77 -10.95 19.44
N LYS A 109 -11.31 -11.08 18.22
CA LYS A 109 -11.06 -10.19 17.09
C LYS A 109 -12.29 -10.11 16.20
N GLY A 110 -12.89 -8.92 16.05
CA GLY A 110 -14.02 -8.68 15.16
C GLY A 110 -13.57 -8.38 13.72
N ARG A 111 -14.54 -8.09 12.84
CA ARG A 111 -14.26 -7.57 11.50
C ARG A 111 -13.98 -6.08 11.56
N PHE A 112 -13.43 -5.55 10.45
CA PHE A 112 -13.23 -4.13 10.32
C PHE A 112 -14.56 -3.37 10.40
N GLY A 113 -14.70 -2.47 11.38
CA GLY A 113 -15.92 -1.71 11.61
C GLY A 113 -17.12 -2.58 11.99
N GLU A 114 -16.90 -3.66 12.77
CA GLU A 114 -17.91 -4.68 13.13
C GLU A 114 -19.32 -4.13 13.35
N THR A 115 -19.48 -3.11 14.20
CA THR A 115 -20.79 -2.55 14.57
C THR A 115 -21.52 -1.78 13.47
N LYS A 116 -20.91 -1.60 12.30
CA LYS A 116 -21.49 -0.96 11.11
C LYS A 116 -21.94 -1.99 10.06
N ILE A 117 -21.63 -3.26 10.26
CA ILE A 117 -22.01 -4.33 9.35
C ILE A 117 -23.43 -4.78 9.73
N ASP A 118 -24.33 -4.80 8.76
CA ASP A 118 -25.73 -5.20 8.97
C ASP A 118 -25.88 -6.72 8.72
N ASP A 119 -25.54 -7.52 9.73
CA ASP A 119 -25.80 -8.96 9.77
C ASP A 119 -26.02 -9.45 11.21
N ASP A 120 -26.02 -10.78 11.43
CA ASP A 120 -26.26 -11.36 12.75
C ASP A 120 -25.06 -11.27 13.70
N HIS A 121 -23.88 -10.85 13.22
CA HIS A 121 -22.60 -10.85 13.95
C HIS A 121 -22.19 -12.21 14.52
N VAL A 122 -22.72 -13.30 13.97
CA VAL A 122 -22.41 -14.69 14.35
C VAL A 122 -21.91 -15.48 13.13
N LEU A 123 -22.39 -15.15 11.93
CA LEU A 123 -21.86 -15.58 10.63
C LEU A 123 -21.97 -17.09 10.33
N THR A 124 -22.67 -17.86 11.16
CA THR A 124 -22.79 -19.32 11.04
C THR A 124 -23.27 -19.78 9.65
N ASN A 125 -24.21 -19.04 9.06
CA ASN A 125 -24.79 -19.35 7.75
C ASN A 125 -24.37 -18.34 6.66
N ALA A 126 -23.47 -17.41 6.99
CA ALA A 126 -23.03 -16.38 6.06
C ALA A 126 -21.93 -16.92 5.13
N VAL A 127 -21.90 -16.39 3.92
CA VAL A 127 -20.84 -16.65 2.93
C VAL A 127 -20.11 -15.36 2.59
N TYR A 128 -18.87 -15.49 2.14
CA TYR A 128 -18.05 -14.40 1.63
C TYR A 128 -17.36 -14.82 0.34
N PRO A 129 -17.37 -13.99 -0.72
CA PRO A 129 -16.74 -14.33 -1.98
C PRO A 129 -15.21 -14.27 -1.85
N VAL A 130 -14.53 -15.34 -2.26
CA VAL A 130 -13.06 -15.46 -2.23
C VAL A 130 -12.56 -15.79 -3.63
N LEU A 131 -11.49 -15.11 -4.07
CA LEU A 131 -10.82 -15.48 -5.31
C LEU A 131 -10.01 -16.76 -5.11
N LYS A 132 -10.25 -17.75 -5.96
CA LYS A 132 -9.58 -19.06 -5.98
C LYS A 132 -9.06 -19.41 -7.37
N LEU A 133 -8.13 -20.36 -7.42
CA LEU A 133 -7.68 -20.96 -8.67
C LEU A 133 -8.56 -22.19 -8.99
N VAL A 134 -9.52 -22.03 -9.88
CA VAL A 134 -10.43 -23.09 -10.33
C VAL A 134 -10.10 -23.43 -11.78
N ASP A 135 -9.70 -24.68 -12.03
CA ASP A 135 -9.30 -25.17 -13.36
C ASP A 135 -8.27 -24.27 -14.06
N GLY A 136 -7.29 -23.79 -13.30
CA GLY A 136 -6.23 -22.90 -13.80
C GLY A 136 -6.68 -21.46 -14.09
N LYS A 137 -7.89 -21.07 -13.69
CA LYS A 137 -8.44 -19.72 -13.85
C LYS A 137 -8.74 -19.10 -12.49
N ILE A 138 -8.53 -17.79 -12.39
CA ILE A 138 -8.93 -17.02 -11.21
C ILE A 138 -10.46 -16.84 -11.26
N ALA A 139 -11.16 -17.36 -10.26
CA ALA A 139 -12.61 -17.28 -10.16
C ALA A 139 -13.05 -16.93 -8.73
N LYS A 140 -14.21 -16.28 -8.60
CA LYS A 140 -14.85 -16.06 -7.29
C LYS A 140 -15.61 -17.32 -6.87
N VAL A 141 -15.40 -17.74 -5.64
CA VAL A 141 -16.10 -18.86 -5.00
C VAL A 141 -16.63 -18.37 -3.66
N ASP A 142 -17.90 -18.66 -3.36
CA ASP A 142 -18.50 -18.36 -2.06
C ASP A 142 -18.01 -19.37 -1.02
N GLU A 143 -17.40 -18.85 0.04
CA GLU A 143 -16.85 -19.64 1.15
C GLU A 143 -17.53 -19.24 2.46
N PRO A 144 -17.58 -20.12 3.48
CA PRO A 144 -18.13 -19.76 4.77
C PRO A 144 -17.43 -18.52 5.35
N ALA A 145 -18.22 -17.49 5.68
CA ALA A 145 -17.72 -16.16 6.03
C ALA A 145 -16.74 -16.19 7.21
N LEU A 146 -16.99 -17.03 8.22
CA LEU A 146 -16.11 -17.22 9.38
C LEU A 146 -14.69 -17.64 8.98
N THR A 147 -14.57 -18.53 8.00
CA THR A 147 -13.26 -18.99 7.54
C THR A 147 -12.58 -18.00 6.61
N ALA A 148 -13.35 -17.11 5.98
CA ALA A 148 -12.87 -16.10 5.04
C ALA A 148 -12.53 -14.74 5.67
N LEU A 149 -12.53 -14.62 7.00
CA LEU A 149 -12.32 -13.34 7.70
C LEU A 149 -10.97 -12.67 7.39
N ASN A 150 -9.92 -13.46 7.18
CA ASN A 150 -8.63 -12.95 6.72
C ASN A 150 -8.74 -12.28 5.34
N MET A 151 -9.46 -12.92 4.42
CA MET A 151 -9.71 -12.37 3.09
C MET A 151 -10.53 -11.08 3.17
N ARG A 152 -11.61 -11.08 3.96
CA ARG A 152 -12.44 -9.88 4.16
C ARG A 152 -11.62 -8.68 4.64
N LEU A 153 -10.79 -8.88 5.66
CA LEU A 153 -9.96 -7.80 6.20
C LEU A 153 -8.91 -7.31 5.18
N ARG A 154 -8.42 -8.20 4.31
CA ARG A 154 -7.55 -7.84 3.20
C ARG A 154 -8.30 -7.01 2.15
N ASP A 155 -9.56 -7.31 1.84
CA ASP A 155 -10.36 -6.51 0.92
C ASP A 155 -10.58 -5.09 1.47
N ASP A 156 -10.88 -4.95 2.77
CA ASP A 156 -10.96 -3.65 3.44
C ASP A 156 -9.64 -2.85 3.32
N TYR A 157 -8.51 -3.54 3.47
CA TYR A 157 -7.18 -2.97 3.23
C TYR A 157 -6.98 -2.48 1.79
N SER A 158 -7.35 -3.30 0.81
CA SER A 158 -7.22 -2.96 -0.61
C SER A 158 -8.06 -1.75 -0.99
N GLU A 159 -9.30 -1.67 -0.49
CA GLU A 159 -10.18 -0.51 -0.70
C GLU A 159 -9.61 0.78 -0.07
N ASP A 160 -9.04 0.69 1.14
CA ASP A 160 -8.44 1.83 1.81
C ASP A 160 -7.14 2.30 1.13
N CYS A 161 -6.34 1.37 0.60
CA CYS A 161 -5.19 1.67 -0.25
C CYS A 161 -5.61 2.38 -1.55
N ALA A 162 -6.67 1.93 -2.20
CA ALA A 162 -7.15 2.51 -3.45
C ALA A 162 -7.45 4.01 -3.31
N LYS A 163 -8.05 4.42 -2.18
CA LYS A 163 -8.32 5.82 -1.87
C LYS A 163 -7.03 6.67 -1.78
N GLY A 164 -5.94 6.10 -1.27
CA GLY A 164 -4.62 6.76 -1.22
C GLY A 164 -4.02 6.93 -2.61
N VAL A 165 -4.08 5.87 -3.43
CA VAL A 165 -3.62 5.90 -4.83
C VAL A 165 -4.38 6.94 -5.64
N GLU A 166 -5.70 7.07 -5.44
CA GLU A 166 -6.49 8.12 -6.09
C GLU A 166 -6.06 9.53 -5.68
N ARG A 167 -5.64 9.75 -4.42
CA ARG A 167 -5.09 11.05 -4.00
C ARG A 167 -3.76 11.36 -4.69
N TRP A 168 -2.91 10.36 -4.88
CA TRP A 168 -1.67 10.53 -5.66
C TRP A 168 -1.96 10.80 -7.15
N ASN A 169 -2.94 10.11 -7.75
CA ASN A 169 -3.35 10.35 -9.14
C ASN A 169 -3.86 11.78 -9.37
N ARG A 170 -4.53 12.39 -8.39
CA ARG A 170 -4.92 13.82 -8.46
C ARG A 170 -3.72 14.76 -8.51
N ILE A 171 -2.60 14.40 -7.87
CA ILE A 171 -1.35 15.19 -7.96
C ILE A 171 -0.81 15.11 -9.39
N ILE A 172 -0.71 13.90 -9.95
CA ILE A 172 -0.23 13.67 -11.32
C ILE A 172 -1.09 14.43 -12.33
N GLN A 173 -2.42 14.33 -12.20
CA GLN A 173 -3.38 15.04 -13.05
C GLN A 173 -3.23 16.56 -12.94
N LYS A 174 -3.07 17.09 -11.72
CA LYS A 174 -2.90 18.54 -11.49
C LYS A 174 -1.65 19.07 -12.19
N GLU A 175 -0.57 18.29 -12.20
CA GLU A 175 0.68 18.67 -12.88
C GLU A 175 0.62 18.45 -14.41
N GLY A 176 -0.45 17.84 -14.93
CA GLY A 176 -0.70 17.69 -16.36
C GLY A 176 0.04 16.52 -17.02
N VAL A 177 0.51 15.54 -16.25
CA VAL A 177 1.23 14.37 -16.79
C VAL A 177 0.23 13.24 -17.11
N ASN A 178 0.32 12.66 -18.31
CA ASN A 178 -0.53 11.54 -18.73
C ASN A 178 -0.03 10.20 -18.17
N PHE A 179 -0.16 10.03 -16.85
CA PHE A 179 0.21 8.81 -16.14
C PHE A 179 -0.79 8.53 -15.02
N ARG A 180 -1.00 7.26 -14.67
CA ARG A 180 -1.84 6.86 -13.55
C ARG A 180 -1.18 5.72 -12.78
N LEU A 181 -1.11 5.86 -11.47
CA LEU A 181 -0.78 4.78 -10.56
C LEU A 181 -1.99 3.87 -10.36
N GLU A 182 -1.75 2.57 -10.30
CA GLU A 182 -2.78 1.55 -10.12
C GLU A 182 -2.34 0.51 -9.09
N LEU A 183 -3.27 0.00 -8.29
CA LEU A 183 -2.99 -1.18 -7.47
C LEU A 183 -2.93 -2.42 -8.39
N PRO A 184 -1.94 -3.32 -8.20
CA PRO A 184 -1.92 -4.57 -8.94
C PRO A 184 -3.05 -5.49 -8.46
N HIS A 185 -3.41 -6.47 -9.29
CA HIS A 185 -4.32 -7.54 -8.95
C HIS A 185 -3.90 -8.23 -7.63
N VAL A 186 -4.85 -8.61 -6.76
CA VAL A 186 -4.58 -9.16 -5.41
C VAL A 186 -3.84 -10.51 -5.39
N ALA A 187 -3.75 -11.17 -6.55
CA ALA A 187 -2.96 -12.40 -6.75
C ALA A 187 -1.50 -12.14 -7.17
N PHE A 188 -1.15 -10.90 -7.51
CA PHE A 188 0.20 -10.52 -7.94
C PHE A 188 1.21 -10.62 -6.79
N ASN A 189 2.36 -11.25 -7.05
CA ASN A 189 3.52 -11.32 -6.15
C ASN A 189 3.18 -11.76 -4.71
N ARG A 190 2.44 -12.86 -4.58
CA ARG A 190 2.02 -13.44 -3.30
C ARG A 190 2.95 -14.57 -2.86
N LYS A 191 3.19 -14.69 -1.55
CA LYS A 191 3.95 -15.79 -0.90
C LYS A 191 3.11 -16.58 0.10
N ILE A 192 1.96 -16.05 0.49
CA ILE A 192 1.01 -16.71 1.39
C ILE A 192 -0.32 -16.92 0.67
N GLY A 193 -1.03 -18.00 1.02
CA GLY A 193 -2.39 -18.24 0.55
C GLY A 193 -2.49 -18.92 -0.81
N GLU A 194 -3.67 -18.81 -1.42
CA GLU A 194 -4.10 -19.47 -2.66
C GLU A 194 -3.12 -19.25 -3.83
N PHE A 195 -2.66 -18.02 -4.00
CA PHE A 195 -1.89 -17.61 -5.19
C PHE A 195 -0.37 -17.73 -5.04
N ARG A 196 0.13 -18.32 -3.94
CA ARG A 196 1.58 -18.39 -3.66
C ARG A 196 2.42 -19.16 -4.69
N ASN A 197 1.78 -20.05 -5.44
CA ASN A 197 2.40 -20.98 -6.39
C ASN A 197 2.16 -20.62 -7.86
N VAL A 198 1.59 -19.44 -8.14
CA VAL A 198 1.34 -18.98 -9.51
C VAL A 198 1.95 -17.60 -9.74
N ASN A 199 2.46 -17.38 -10.95
CA ASN A 199 2.91 -16.05 -11.36
C ASN A 199 1.72 -15.33 -12.00
N VAL A 200 1.29 -14.22 -11.39
CA VAL A 200 0.20 -13.39 -11.90
C VAL A 200 0.73 -12.00 -12.17
N THR A 201 0.42 -11.40 -13.32
CA THR A 201 0.78 -10.01 -13.65
C THR A 201 -0.07 -9.02 -12.84
N PRO A 202 0.30 -7.73 -12.79
CA PRO A 202 -0.53 -6.70 -12.15
C PRO A 202 -1.95 -6.61 -12.69
N LYS A 203 -2.22 -7.11 -13.91
CA LYS A 203 -3.54 -7.13 -14.55
C LYS A 203 -4.30 -8.45 -14.37
N GLY A 204 -3.77 -9.40 -13.59
CA GLY A 204 -4.46 -10.66 -13.30
C GLY A 204 -4.20 -11.78 -14.31
N LEU A 205 -3.23 -11.63 -15.21
CA LEU A 205 -2.88 -12.69 -16.17
C LEU A 205 -1.93 -13.69 -15.52
N ILE A 206 -2.27 -14.98 -15.58
CA ILE A 206 -1.40 -16.06 -15.11
C ILE A 206 -0.34 -16.36 -16.16
N LEU A 207 0.93 -16.41 -15.76
CA LEU A 207 2.08 -16.72 -16.60
C LEU A 207 2.82 -17.97 -16.10
N GLY A 208 3.44 -18.69 -17.03
CA GLY A 208 4.45 -19.70 -16.68
C GLY A 208 5.76 -19.06 -16.24
N ASP A 209 6.61 -19.82 -15.56
CA ASP A 209 7.87 -19.33 -14.97
C ASP A 209 8.79 -18.65 -16.00
N ALA A 210 8.91 -19.23 -17.19
CA ALA A 210 9.78 -18.70 -18.24
C ALA A 210 9.31 -17.33 -18.77
N ASP A 211 8.01 -17.10 -18.85
CA ASP A 211 7.46 -15.82 -19.31
C ASP A 211 7.45 -14.80 -18.18
N TRP A 212 7.16 -15.22 -16.96
CA TRP A 212 7.28 -14.37 -15.77
C TRP A 212 8.71 -13.84 -15.60
N ALA A 213 9.73 -14.69 -15.75
CA ALA A 213 11.13 -14.28 -15.61
C ALA A 213 11.53 -13.16 -16.59
N LYS A 214 10.89 -13.06 -17.77
CA LYS A 214 11.18 -12.02 -18.76
C LYS A 214 10.57 -10.66 -18.41
N VAL A 215 9.43 -10.65 -17.72
CA VAL A 215 8.63 -9.43 -17.48
C VAL A 215 8.60 -9.01 -16.00
N ARG A 216 9.19 -9.81 -15.10
CA ARG A 216 9.18 -9.54 -13.65
C ARG A 216 9.69 -8.13 -13.32
N ASP A 217 10.79 -7.74 -13.94
CA ASP A 217 11.46 -6.47 -13.69
C ASP A 217 10.72 -5.28 -14.33
N ASP A 218 9.71 -5.52 -15.17
CA ASP A 218 8.77 -4.49 -15.63
C ASP A 218 7.78 -4.11 -14.52
N TYR A 219 7.50 -5.03 -13.59
CA TYR A 219 6.47 -4.86 -12.56
C TYR A 219 7.01 -4.67 -11.15
N LEU A 220 8.22 -5.16 -10.87
CA LEU A 220 8.89 -5.06 -9.57
C LEU A 220 10.23 -4.32 -9.74
N PRO A 221 10.71 -3.61 -8.69
CA PRO A 221 11.99 -2.93 -8.77
C PRO A 221 13.12 -3.90 -9.09
N SER A 222 13.88 -3.61 -10.14
CA SER A 222 15.09 -4.35 -10.49
C SER A 222 16.26 -3.95 -9.57
N SER A 223 17.40 -4.63 -9.71
CA SER A 223 18.64 -4.21 -9.03
C SER A 223 19.06 -2.80 -9.45
N SER A 224 18.97 -2.45 -10.73
CA SER A 224 19.33 -1.12 -11.23
C SER A 224 18.37 -0.03 -10.75
N ASP A 225 17.08 -0.35 -10.57
CA ASP A 225 16.14 0.55 -9.89
C ASP A 225 16.57 0.81 -8.44
N GLY A 226 16.99 -0.24 -7.73
CA GLY A 226 17.50 -0.14 -6.37
C GLY A 226 18.77 0.70 -6.25
N GLU A 227 19.75 0.47 -7.13
CA GLU A 227 20.99 1.25 -7.20
C GLU A 227 20.72 2.74 -7.46
N TYR A 228 19.85 3.04 -8.44
CA TYR A 228 19.46 4.42 -8.73
C TYR A 228 18.81 5.10 -7.52
N LEU A 229 17.82 4.44 -6.88
CA LEU A 229 17.16 4.99 -5.71
C LEU A 229 18.15 5.26 -4.57
N ASN A 230 19.08 4.34 -4.32
CA ASN A 230 20.11 4.51 -3.29
C ASN A 230 21.04 5.68 -3.61
N SER A 231 21.35 5.93 -4.88
CA SER A 231 22.21 7.06 -5.28
C SER A 231 21.61 8.43 -4.94
N LEU A 232 20.28 8.53 -4.80
CA LEU A 232 19.57 9.75 -4.41
C LEU A 232 19.52 9.97 -2.89
N MET A 233 19.87 8.96 -2.08
CA MET A 233 19.68 8.99 -0.63
C MET A 233 20.87 9.68 0.08
N THR A 234 21.06 10.96 -0.21
CA THR A 234 22.05 11.82 0.45
C THR A 234 21.41 12.65 1.57
N GLY A 235 22.10 12.79 2.70
CA GLY A 235 21.60 13.58 3.84
C GLY A 235 21.62 15.09 3.55
N HIS A 236 20.49 15.76 3.76
CA HIS A 236 20.35 17.22 3.72
C HIS A 236 19.94 17.68 5.12
N PHE A 237 20.80 18.46 5.78
CA PHE A 237 20.63 18.87 7.19
C PHE A 237 20.43 20.38 7.35
N GLY A 238 20.49 21.15 6.25
CA GLY A 238 20.20 22.58 6.28
C GLY A 238 18.75 22.86 6.69
N VAL A 239 18.55 23.90 7.48
CA VAL A 239 17.22 24.36 7.88
C VAL A 239 16.42 24.78 6.64
N GLY A 240 15.24 24.18 6.45
CA GLY A 240 14.39 24.43 5.27
C GLY A 240 14.90 23.79 3.98
N GLU A 241 16.00 23.01 4.03
CA GLU A 241 16.55 22.29 2.88
C GLU A 241 15.79 20.98 2.63
N TYR A 242 15.60 20.64 1.36
CA TYR A 242 15.04 19.35 0.94
C TYR A 242 15.89 18.76 -0.18
N ALA A 243 16.03 17.44 -0.17
CA ALA A 243 16.71 16.71 -1.23
C ALA A 243 16.03 16.94 -2.60
N GLY A 244 16.81 16.90 -3.68
CA GLY A 244 16.33 17.21 -5.03
C GLY A 244 15.18 16.32 -5.54
N TRP A 245 14.99 15.13 -4.97
CA TRP A 245 13.98 14.14 -5.37
C TRP A 245 12.63 14.29 -4.65
N ILE A 246 12.47 15.21 -3.70
CA ILE A 246 11.22 15.41 -2.94
C ILE A 246 10.85 16.90 -2.83
N ALA A 247 9.57 17.23 -3.03
CA ALA A 247 9.06 18.60 -2.85
C ALA A 247 8.97 18.95 -1.37
N ALA A 248 8.95 20.24 -1.01
CA ALA A 248 8.69 20.66 0.38
C ALA A 248 7.26 20.27 0.84
N PRO A 249 7.02 20.01 2.15
CA PRO A 249 5.67 19.82 2.66
C PRO A 249 4.90 21.14 2.61
N LYS A 250 3.57 21.07 2.50
CA LYS A 250 2.70 22.26 2.46
C LYS A 250 2.58 22.97 3.80
N VAL A 251 2.72 22.22 4.90
CA VAL A 251 2.57 22.68 6.27
C VAL A 251 3.70 22.10 7.12
N GLY A 252 4.17 22.88 8.09
CA GLY A 252 5.10 22.39 9.11
C GLY A 252 4.37 21.59 10.20
N ILE A 253 5.11 21.21 11.24
CA ILE A 253 4.58 20.47 12.39
C ILE A 253 4.32 21.44 13.54
N ASP A 254 3.23 21.25 14.29
CA ASP A 254 2.88 22.06 15.48
C ASP A 254 2.89 23.59 15.23
N ASN A 255 2.31 23.99 14.09
CA ASN A 255 2.28 25.38 13.61
C ASN A 255 3.66 26.04 13.49
N LYS A 256 4.74 25.26 13.50
CA LYS A 256 6.08 25.76 13.21
C LYS A 256 6.25 25.95 11.70
N PRO A 257 7.04 26.94 11.26
CA PRO A 257 7.28 27.17 9.85
C PRO A 257 8.12 26.03 9.23
N GLY A 258 8.20 26.00 7.90
CA GLY A 258 8.94 24.95 7.18
C GLY A 258 10.46 24.99 7.39
N ASP A 259 10.98 26.14 7.80
CA ASP A 259 12.37 26.43 8.17
C ASP A 259 12.58 26.43 9.70
N PHE A 260 11.72 25.73 10.44
CA PHE A 260 11.99 25.47 11.85
C PHE A 260 13.09 24.41 12.01
N GLU A 261 13.96 24.58 13.00
CA GLU A 261 14.97 23.58 13.37
C GLU A 261 14.31 22.40 14.10
N TYR A 262 13.75 21.45 13.33
CA TYR A 262 13.04 20.30 13.88
C TYR A 262 13.94 19.32 14.64
N VAL A 263 15.24 19.29 14.34
CA VAL A 263 16.23 18.46 15.02
C VAL A 263 17.47 19.29 15.28
N ARG A 264 17.89 19.36 16.54
CA ARG A 264 19.17 19.95 16.94
C ARG A 264 20.22 18.85 17.04
N ILE A 265 21.19 18.86 16.15
CA ILE A 265 22.35 17.98 16.24
C ILE A 265 23.38 18.73 17.09
N ALA A 266 23.59 18.26 18.32
CA ALA A 266 24.67 18.80 19.16
C ALA A 266 26.02 18.52 18.49
N ALA A 267 26.90 19.54 18.50
CA ALA A 267 28.26 19.47 17.98
C ALA A 267 29.18 18.63 18.87
#